data_AF-A0A1F9DJW8-F1
#
_entry.id   AF-A0A1F9DJW8-F1
#
_cell.length_a   1.000
_cell.length_b   1.000
_cell.length_c   1.000
_cell.angle_alpha   90.00
_cell.angle_beta   90.00
_cell.angle_gamma   90.00
#
_symmetry.space_group_name_H-M   'P 1'
#
loop_
_entity.id
_entity.type
_entity.pdbx_description
1 polymer ?
#
loop_
_entity_poly.entity_id
_entity_poly.type
_entity_poly.pdbx_seq_one_letter_code
_entity_poly.pdbx_strand_id
1 'polypeptide(L)'
;MRIFITDCEGPISKNDNALELAAHFVPEGERFFSVLSAYDDYLAYVEKRPGYKAGDTLRLILPFLKAFGATDEGIEKFSKENILLIPGARDTLRLIREKMPAYIISTSYAPYIQALCEVIGFPLEATYCTALTLDQYPLPEEEARALREVAGEIAHMPLIAWGEGATGLTDLSASERKAVERLDRLFWKEIAQMQVNRVIEEVDPIGGAAKAAAVRDIRKKTKSDFSDVMYVGDSITDLAALEMVKQGGGLAVSFNGNVYAIQGAQVACVGKDTGIITRVAERFAAGGKAGVMAGLAPAGKDAPRLGSDTEIGEITPETLPRWIEQSRQFRREVRGVSIGSLG
;
A
#
# COMPACT_ATOMS: atom_id res chain seq x y z
N MET A 1 23.99 11.48 3.42
CA MET A 1 24.24 10.13 2.86
C MET A 1 22.96 9.72 2.19
N ARG A 2 22.98 9.26 0.94
CA ARG A 2 21.74 8.98 0.23
C ARG A 2 21.09 7.71 0.75
N ILE A 3 19.75 7.67 0.75
CA ILE A 3 18.94 6.60 1.32
C ILE A 3 17.88 6.22 0.32
N PHE A 4 17.67 4.91 0.18
CA PHE A 4 16.56 4.34 -0.56
C PHE A 4 15.48 3.86 0.41
N ILE A 5 14.23 4.21 0.12
CA ILE A 5 13.05 3.77 0.86
C ILE A 5 12.04 3.29 -0.18
N THR A 6 11.39 2.17 0.08
CA THR A 6 10.35 1.66 -0.82
C THR A 6 9.18 1.10 -0.03
N ASP A 7 7.99 1.18 -0.62
CA ASP A 7 6.90 0.28 -0.25
C ASP A 7 7.25 -1.18 -0.59
N CYS A 8 6.54 -2.10 0.05
CA CYS A 8 6.60 -3.53 -0.23
C CYS A 8 5.67 -3.93 -1.38
N GLU A 9 4.36 -3.77 -1.20
CA GLU A 9 3.35 -4.25 -2.13
C GLU A 9 3.29 -3.33 -3.34
N GLY A 10 3.48 -3.87 -4.55
CA GLY A 10 3.66 -3.10 -5.78
C GLY A 10 5.13 -3.02 -6.23
N PRO A 11 6.04 -2.37 -5.48
CA PRO A 11 7.46 -2.29 -5.86
C PRO A 11 8.27 -3.58 -5.63
N ILE A 12 7.92 -4.40 -4.64
CA ILE A 12 8.67 -5.62 -4.26
C ILE A 12 7.82 -6.88 -4.47
N SER A 13 6.60 -6.91 -3.95
CA SER A 13 5.68 -8.04 -4.08
C SER A 13 4.48 -7.73 -4.96
N LYS A 14 3.95 -8.73 -5.65
CA LYS A 14 2.68 -8.66 -6.39
C LYS A 14 1.47 -8.79 -5.47
N ASN A 15 1.66 -9.45 -4.33
CA ASN A 15 0.62 -9.76 -3.38
C ASN A 15 -0.15 -8.51 -2.93
N ASP A 16 -1.37 -8.75 -2.49
CA ASP A 16 -2.07 -7.90 -1.53
C ASP A 16 -2.39 -8.78 -0.32
N ASN A 17 -1.54 -8.72 0.70
CA ASN A 17 -1.57 -9.64 1.83
C ASN A 17 -2.90 -9.54 2.59
N ALA A 18 -3.50 -8.35 2.68
CA ALA A 18 -4.75 -8.16 3.39
C ALA A 18 -5.93 -8.79 2.61
N LEU A 19 -5.97 -8.60 1.28
CA LEU A 19 -6.92 -9.26 0.39
C LEU A 19 -6.74 -10.78 0.41
N GLU A 20 -5.51 -11.27 0.30
CA GLU A 20 -5.21 -12.70 0.23
C GLU A 20 -5.56 -13.42 1.53
N LEU A 21 -5.30 -12.80 2.69
CA LEU A 21 -5.74 -13.32 3.98
C LEU A 21 -7.27 -13.35 4.08
N ALA A 22 -7.96 -12.30 3.63
CA ALA A 22 -9.41 -12.29 3.59
C ALA A 22 -9.95 -13.41 2.69
N ALA A 23 -9.40 -13.55 1.48
CA ALA A 23 -9.78 -14.60 0.54
C ALA A 23 -9.52 -16.02 1.07
N HIS A 24 -8.46 -16.19 1.88
CA HIS A 24 -8.12 -17.48 2.47
C HIS A 24 -9.04 -17.88 3.62
N PHE A 25 -9.30 -16.96 4.56
CA PHE A 25 -10.02 -17.28 5.79
C PHE A 25 -11.54 -17.03 5.70
N VAL A 26 -11.97 -16.00 4.98
CA VAL A 26 -13.37 -15.55 4.99
C VAL A 26 -14.10 -16.09 3.74
N PRO A 27 -15.30 -16.70 3.88
CA PRO A 27 -16.15 -17.03 2.74
C PRO A 27 -16.44 -15.79 1.90
N GLU A 28 -16.29 -15.89 0.57
CA GLU A 28 -16.38 -14.76 -0.35
C GLU A 28 -15.41 -13.61 0.01
N GLY A 29 -14.25 -13.96 0.58
CA GLY A 29 -13.30 -13.04 1.18
C GLY A 29 -12.79 -11.94 0.25
N GLU A 30 -12.61 -12.23 -1.04
CA GLU A 30 -12.23 -11.20 -2.02
C GLU A 30 -13.28 -10.10 -2.13
N ARG A 31 -14.56 -10.50 -2.17
CA ARG A 31 -15.69 -9.59 -2.28
C ARG A 31 -15.89 -8.80 -1.01
N PHE A 32 -15.80 -9.48 0.13
CA PHE A 32 -15.81 -8.90 1.48
C PHE A 32 -14.73 -7.83 1.62
N PHE A 33 -13.48 -8.17 1.29
CA PHE A 33 -12.35 -7.25 1.35
C PHE A 33 -12.56 -6.04 0.45
N SER A 34 -13.01 -6.24 -0.78
CA SER A 34 -13.23 -5.13 -1.73
C SER A 34 -14.25 -4.11 -1.22
N VAL A 35 -15.29 -4.54 -0.51
CA VAL A 35 -16.25 -3.60 0.13
C VAL A 35 -15.56 -2.79 1.23
N LEU A 36 -14.82 -3.46 2.11
CA LEU A 36 -14.16 -2.79 3.23
C LEU A 36 -13.02 -1.87 2.77
N SER A 37 -12.29 -2.24 1.72
CA SER A 37 -11.28 -1.39 1.09
C SER A 37 -11.90 -0.13 0.49
N ALA A 38 -13.01 -0.26 -0.23
CA ALA A 38 -13.70 0.91 -0.78
C ALA A 38 -14.28 1.82 0.31
N TYR A 39 -14.75 1.23 1.42
CA TYR A 39 -15.21 1.96 2.60
C TYR A 39 -14.06 2.70 3.29
N ASP A 40 -12.90 2.06 3.47
CA ASP A 40 -11.68 2.65 4.02
C ASP A 40 -11.24 3.89 3.23
N ASP A 41 -11.18 3.75 1.90
CA ASP A 41 -10.82 4.86 1.00
C ASP A 41 -11.84 6.01 1.07
N TYR A 42 -13.14 5.69 1.14
CA TYR A 42 -14.19 6.71 1.32
C TYR A 42 -14.00 7.47 2.63
N LEU A 43 -13.79 6.77 3.75
CA LEU A 43 -13.57 7.39 5.06
C LEU A 43 -12.33 8.28 5.09
N ALA A 44 -11.23 7.82 4.49
CA ALA A 44 -9.96 8.52 4.51
C ALA A 44 -9.95 9.75 3.59
N TYR A 45 -10.53 9.66 2.39
CA TYR A 45 -10.34 10.68 1.35
C TYR A 45 -11.57 11.52 1.01
N VAL A 46 -12.75 10.92 1.03
CA VAL A 46 -14.00 11.61 0.70
C VAL A 46 -14.55 12.29 1.96
N GLU A 47 -14.84 11.49 2.99
CA GLU A 47 -15.34 12.01 4.27
C GLU A 47 -14.24 12.73 5.07
N LYS A 48 -12.99 12.27 4.93
CA LYS A 48 -11.84 12.75 5.72
C LYS A 48 -12.13 12.67 7.21
N ARG A 49 -12.63 11.50 7.63
CA ARG A 49 -13.09 11.25 8.99
C ARG A 49 -11.98 11.60 9.99
N PRO A 50 -12.25 12.48 10.99
CA PRO A 50 -11.24 12.87 11.95
C PRO A 50 -10.64 11.66 12.68
N GLY A 51 -9.31 11.56 12.69
CA GLY A 51 -8.59 10.47 13.34
C GLY A 51 -8.53 9.15 12.54
N TYR A 52 -9.11 9.10 11.35
CA TYR A 52 -9.05 7.94 10.45
C TYR A 52 -7.96 8.12 9.39
N LYS A 53 -7.36 7.02 8.89
CA LYS A 53 -6.31 7.05 7.87
C LYS A 53 -6.45 5.92 6.86
N ALA A 54 -5.89 6.15 5.66
CA ALA A 54 -5.84 5.15 4.60
C ALA A 54 -5.02 3.92 5.00
N GLY A 55 -5.49 2.74 4.62
CA GLY A 55 -4.89 1.46 4.99
C GLY A 55 -5.47 0.86 6.27
N ASP A 56 -6.47 1.51 6.88
CA ASP A 56 -7.18 1.00 8.05
C ASP A 56 -8.06 -0.21 7.69
N THR A 57 -8.25 -0.51 6.40
CA THR A 57 -8.79 -1.80 5.95
C THR A 57 -8.15 -2.98 6.69
N LEU A 58 -6.81 -2.93 6.91
CA LEU A 58 -6.08 -3.98 7.61
C LEU A 58 -6.51 -4.14 9.06
N ARG A 59 -6.92 -3.10 9.79
CA ARG A 59 -7.43 -3.30 11.17
C ARG A 59 -8.90 -3.71 11.16
N LEU A 60 -9.68 -3.24 10.19
CA LEU A 60 -11.11 -3.56 10.07
C LEU A 60 -11.39 -5.04 9.76
N ILE A 61 -10.49 -5.73 9.05
CA ILE A 61 -10.68 -7.15 8.70
C ILE A 61 -10.32 -8.11 9.85
N LEU A 62 -9.51 -7.70 10.83
CA LEU A 62 -8.95 -8.60 11.85
C LEU A 62 -9.99 -9.34 12.71
N PRO A 63 -11.08 -8.71 13.18
CA PRO A 63 -12.13 -9.44 13.91
C PRO A 63 -12.71 -10.58 13.09
N PHE A 64 -12.88 -10.36 11.78
CA PHE A 64 -13.44 -11.36 10.87
C PHE A 64 -12.43 -12.48 10.62
N LEU A 65 -11.17 -12.16 10.30
CA LEU A 65 -10.12 -13.17 10.16
C LEU A 65 -10.08 -14.08 11.39
N LYS A 66 -10.11 -13.49 12.59
CA LYS A 66 -10.13 -14.24 13.84
C LYS A 66 -11.41 -15.08 14.02
N ALA A 67 -12.57 -14.54 13.67
CA ALA A 67 -13.84 -15.28 13.74
C ALA A 67 -13.86 -16.51 12.83
N PHE A 68 -13.13 -16.46 11.71
CA PHE A 68 -12.94 -17.59 10.80
C PHE A 68 -11.69 -18.45 11.11
N GLY A 69 -11.07 -18.27 12.27
CA GLY A 69 -10.02 -19.15 12.77
C GLY A 69 -8.60 -18.78 12.36
N ALA A 70 -8.35 -17.56 11.88
CA ALA A 70 -6.99 -17.07 11.72
C ALA A 70 -6.29 -16.98 13.07
N THR A 71 -5.06 -17.50 13.11
CA THR A 71 -4.13 -17.41 14.25
C THR A 71 -2.82 -16.77 13.79
N ASP A 72 -1.95 -16.41 14.73
CA ASP A 72 -0.63 -15.86 14.39
C ASP A 72 0.18 -16.85 13.55
N GLU A 73 0.19 -18.12 13.95
CA GLU A 73 0.85 -19.21 13.21
C GLU A 73 0.22 -19.42 11.83
N GLY A 74 -1.12 -19.36 11.74
CA GLY A 74 -1.85 -19.53 10.48
C GLY A 74 -1.52 -18.43 9.47
N ILE A 75 -1.47 -17.18 9.93
CA ILE A 75 -1.09 -16.02 9.11
C ILE A 75 0.38 -16.15 8.66
N GLU A 76 1.30 -16.48 9.57
CA GLU A 76 2.72 -16.64 9.25
C GLU A 76 2.94 -17.73 8.19
N LYS A 77 2.31 -18.89 8.38
CA LYS A 77 2.39 -20.01 7.44
C LYS A 77 1.84 -19.61 6.08
N PHE A 78 0.65 -19.01 6.05
CA PHE A 78 0.04 -18.55 4.80
C PHE A 78 0.95 -17.55 4.08
N SER A 79 1.52 -16.57 4.78
CA SER A 79 2.43 -15.61 4.20
C SER A 79 3.66 -16.28 3.59
N LYS A 80 4.31 -17.23 4.29
CA LYS A 80 5.50 -17.95 3.80
C LYS A 80 5.24 -18.75 2.53
N GLU A 81 4.05 -19.36 2.42
CA GLU A 81 3.71 -20.24 1.30
C GLU A 81 3.27 -19.47 0.03
N ASN A 82 2.88 -18.19 0.16
CA ASN A 82 2.21 -17.44 -0.92
C ASN A 82 2.97 -16.19 -1.41
N ILE A 83 4.25 -16.01 -1.07
CA ILE A 83 5.02 -14.85 -1.53
C ILE A 83 5.22 -14.86 -3.05
N LEU A 84 4.72 -13.81 -3.71
CA LEU A 84 4.89 -13.55 -5.14
C LEU A 84 5.69 -12.27 -5.34
N LEU A 85 6.95 -12.40 -5.71
CA LEU A 85 7.81 -11.25 -5.98
C LEU A 85 7.54 -10.63 -7.36
N ILE A 86 7.74 -9.32 -7.45
CA ILE A 86 7.96 -8.66 -8.73
C ILE A 86 9.31 -9.18 -9.29
N PRO A 87 9.37 -9.54 -10.58
CA PRO A 87 10.62 -9.96 -11.20
C PRO A 87 11.79 -9.01 -10.90
N GLY A 88 12.93 -9.59 -10.52
CA GLY A 88 14.15 -8.86 -10.17
C GLY A 88 14.18 -8.22 -8.78
N ALA A 89 13.10 -8.25 -7.98
CA ALA A 89 13.03 -7.51 -6.71
C ALA A 89 14.18 -7.83 -5.74
N ARG A 90 14.54 -9.11 -5.64
CA ARG A 90 15.67 -9.57 -4.82
C ARG A 90 17.00 -8.97 -5.26
N ASP A 91 17.30 -9.02 -6.56
CA ASP A 91 18.54 -8.47 -7.11
C ASP A 91 18.57 -6.95 -7.00
N THR A 92 17.45 -6.29 -7.27
CA THR A 92 17.31 -4.84 -7.13
C THR A 92 17.65 -4.37 -5.72
N LEU A 93 17.05 -4.97 -4.69
CA LEU A 93 17.32 -4.58 -3.30
C LEU A 93 18.75 -4.90 -2.88
N ARG A 94 19.32 -6.03 -3.34
CA ARG A 94 20.72 -6.35 -3.08
C ARG A 94 21.67 -5.30 -3.68
N LEU A 95 21.51 -4.98 -4.97
CA LEU A 95 22.36 -4.02 -5.67
C LEU A 95 22.25 -2.60 -5.10
N ILE A 96 21.05 -2.20 -4.68
CA ILE A 96 20.84 -0.90 -4.01
C ILE A 96 21.58 -0.88 -2.68
N ARG A 97 21.47 -1.93 -1.87
CA ARG A 97 22.13 -2.04 -0.55
C ARG A 97 23.65 -2.03 -0.62
N GLU A 98 24.24 -2.46 -1.74
CA GLU A 98 25.69 -2.34 -1.98
C GLU A 98 26.13 -0.87 -2.16
N LYS A 99 25.21 0.06 -2.46
CA LYS A 99 25.51 1.47 -2.76
C LYS A 99 25.01 2.46 -1.72
N MET A 100 23.89 2.15 -1.06
CA MET A 100 23.28 3.02 -0.05
C MET A 100 22.38 2.24 0.91
N PRO A 101 22.13 2.76 2.13
CA PRO A 101 21.11 2.20 3.01
C PRO A 101 19.75 2.10 2.32
N ALA A 102 19.09 0.96 2.52
CA ALA A 102 17.77 0.68 1.98
C ALA A 102 16.82 0.33 3.12
N TYR A 103 15.56 0.78 3.02
CA TYR A 103 14.50 0.49 3.98
C TYR A 103 13.21 0.10 3.26
N ILE A 104 12.41 -0.75 3.91
CA ILE A 104 11.05 -1.10 3.47
C ILE A 104 10.06 -0.50 4.46
N ILE A 105 9.04 0.19 3.97
CA ILE A 105 7.92 0.69 4.78
C ILE A 105 6.64 0.14 4.18
N SER A 106 5.91 -0.71 4.90
CA SER A 106 4.73 -1.39 4.38
C SER A 106 3.54 -1.27 5.32
N THR A 107 2.34 -1.19 4.73
CA THR A 107 1.08 -1.40 5.44
C THR A 107 0.92 -2.82 5.94
N SER A 108 1.48 -3.82 5.26
CA SER A 108 1.32 -5.24 5.59
C SER A 108 1.74 -5.59 7.03
N TYR A 109 1.18 -6.70 7.54
CA TYR A 109 1.48 -7.19 8.88
C TYR A 109 2.91 -7.73 9.01
N ALA A 110 3.46 -7.66 10.22
CA ALA A 110 4.79 -8.13 10.54
C ALA A 110 5.08 -9.59 10.10
N PRO A 111 4.16 -10.57 10.26
CA PRO A 111 4.41 -11.94 9.78
C PRO A 111 4.69 -12.01 8.27
N TYR A 112 3.96 -11.24 7.46
CA TYR A 112 4.19 -11.18 6.02
C TYR A 112 5.54 -10.55 5.68
N ILE A 113 5.88 -9.45 6.34
CA ILE A 113 7.16 -8.75 6.10
C ILE A 113 8.36 -9.59 6.57
N GLN A 114 8.21 -10.34 7.66
CA GLN A 114 9.23 -11.30 8.09
C GLN A 114 9.45 -12.39 7.04
N ALA A 115 8.37 -13.04 6.58
CA ALA A 115 8.44 -14.05 5.54
C ALA A 115 9.06 -13.51 4.24
N LEU A 116 8.68 -12.29 3.84
CA LEU A 116 9.24 -11.62 2.67
C LEU A 116 10.75 -11.41 2.84
N CYS A 117 11.18 -10.84 3.97
CA CYS A 117 12.59 -10.57 4.25
C CYS A 117 13.45 -11.83 4.21
N GLU A 118 12.94 -12.95 4.72
CA GLU A 118 13.60 -14.27 4.62
C GLU A 118 13.81 -14.67 3.14
N VAL A 119 12.78 -14.54 2.30
CA VAL A 119 12.84 -14.90 0.87
C VAL A 119 13.83 -14.03 0.08
N ILE A 120 13.84 -12.72 0.33
CA ILE A 120 14.68 -11.77 -0.44
C ILE A 120 16.07 -11.54 0.20
N GLY A 121 16.32 -12.03 1.41
CA GLY A 121 17.56 -11.79 2.15
C GLY A 121 17.73 -10.33 2.59
N PHE A 122 16.66 -9.69 3.05
CA PHE A 122 16.66 -8.29 3.50
C PHE A 122 16.64 -8.20 5.03
N PRO A 123 17.38 -7.26 5.64
CA PRO A 123 17.44 -7.12 7.10
C PRO A 123 16.10 -6.65 7.67
N LEU A 124 15.53 -7.43 8.59
CA LEU A 124 14.24 -7.12 9.22
C LEU A 124 14.30 -5.81 10.02
N GLU A 125 15.45 -5.48 10.61
CA GLU A 125 15.69 -4.23 11.34
C GLU A 125 15.63 -2.98 10.46
N ALA A 126 15.67 -3.14 9.13
CA ALA A 126 15.50 -2.06 8.16
C ALA A 126 14.07 -1.99 7.61
N THR A 127 13.09 -2.57 8.32
CA THR A 127 11.68 -2.55 7.93
C THR A 127 10.81 -1.80 8.94
N TYR A 128 9.74 -1.21 8.42
CA TYR A 128 8.64 -0.63 9.19
C TYR A 128 7.35 -1.25 8.67
N CYS A 129 6.61 -1.94 9.53
CA CYS A 129 5.39 -2.64 9.15
C CYS A 129 4.35 -2.63 10.27
N THR A 130 3.12 -3.04 9.96
CA THR A 130 2.04 -3.10 10.95
C THR A 130 2.31 -4.23 11.94
N ALA A 131 2.46 -3.90 13.22
CA ALA A 131 2.58 -4.90 14.27
C ALA A 131 1.27 -5.67 14.42
N LEU A 132 1.35 -6.99 14.52
CA LEU A 132 0.19 -7.86 14.72
C LEU A 132 0.56 -9.06 15.60
N THR A 133 -0.22 -9.24 16.66
CA THR A 133 -0.27 -10.45 17.49
C THR A 133 -1.75 -10.76 17.70
N LEU A 134 -2.38 -11.43 16.74
CA LEU A 134 -3.81 -11.68 16.69
C LEU A 134 -4.29 -12.56 17.84
N ASP A 135 -3.48 -13.50 18.31
CA ASP A 135 -3.90 -14.49 19.31
C ASP A 135 -4.08 -13.88 20.70
N GLN A 136 -3.51 -12.70 20.97
CA GLN A 136 -3.66 -12.01 22.26
C GLN A 136 -5.07 -11.44 22.49
N TYR A 137 -5.85 -11.27 21.42
CA TYR A 137 -7.21 -10.73 21.51
C TYR A 137 -8.19 -11.85 21.82
N PRO A 138 -9.05 -11.73 22.85
CA PRO A 138 -10.11 -12.71 23.09
C PRO A 138 -11.23 -12.54 22.05
N LEU A 139 -11.86 -13.65 21.67
CA LEU A 139 -13.06 -13.65 20.84
C LEU A 139 -14.08 -14.67 21.41
N PRO A 140 -15.08 -14.21 22.16
CA PRO A 140 -16.18 -15.05 22.61
C PRO A 140 -16.94 -15.67 21.42
N GLU A 141 -17.42 -16.91 21.55
CA GLU A 141 -18.09 -17.62 20.44
C GLU A 141 -19.37 -16.90 19.95
N GLU A 142 -20.07 -16.20 20.83
CA GLU A 142 -21.24 -15.39 20.44
C GLU A 142 -20.84 -14.21 19.54
N GLU A 143 -19.71 -13.54 19.82
CA GLU A 143 -19.15 -12.50 18.95
C GLU A 143 -18.64 -13.11 17.64
N ALA A 144 -17.98 -14.27 17.70
CA ALA A 144 -17.51 -14.98 16.51
C ALA A 144 -18.69 -15.31 15.58
N ARG A 145 -19.81 -15.83 16.12
CA ARG A 145 -21.01 -16.12 15.34
C ARG A 145 -21.57 -14.86 14.68
N ALA A 146 -21.71 -13.77 15.43
CA ALA A 146 -22.20 -12.50 14.88
C ALA A 146 -21.30 -11.95 13.77
N LEU A 147 -19.97 -12.01 13.92
CA LEU A 147 -19.03 -11.56 12.90
C LEU A 147 -19.11 -12.41 11.63
N ARG A 148 -19.27 -13.74 11.76
CA ARG A 148 -19.43 -14.63 10.59
C ARG A 148 -20.71 -14.31 9.81
N GLU A 149 -21.81 -14.01 10.48
CA GLU A 149 -23.07 -13.61 9.85
C GLU A 149 -22.91 -12.28 9.09
N VAL A 150 -22.31 -11.28 9.73
CA VAL A 150 -22.13 -9.96 9.12
C VAL A 150 -21.07 -9.96 8.01
N ALA A 151 -20.07 -10.85 8.04
CA ALA A 151 -19.14 -11.01 6.93
C ALA A 151 -19.87 -11.33 5.61
N GLY A 152 -20.88 -12.21 5.68
CA GLY A 152 -21.75 -12.51 4.54
C GLY A 152 -22.58 -11.30 4.11
N GLU A 153 -23.10 -10.52 5.05
CA GLU A 153 -23.80 -9.26 4.75
C GLU A 153 -22.89 -8.29 3.97
N ILE A 154 -21.66 -8.07 4.46
CA ILE A 154 -20.68 -7.17 3.84
C ILE A 154 -20.35 -7.60 2.42
N ALA A 155 -20.09 -8.89 2.18
CA ALA A 155 -19.77 -9.41 0.85
C ALA A 155 -20.87 -9.10 -0.19
N HIS A 156 -22.12 -8.98 0.25
CA HIS A 156 -23.27 -8.71 -0.64
C HIS A 156 -23.62 -7.21 -0.76
N MET A 157 -22.90 -6.30 -0.07
CA MET A 157 -23.10 -4.86 -0.20
C MET A 157 -22.58 -4.33 -1.54
N PRO A 158 -23.15 -3.25 -2.11
CA PRO A 158 -22.58 -2.62 -3.31
C PRO A 158 -21.16 -2.12 -3.04
N LEU A 159 -20.29 -2.17 -4.06
CA LEU A 159 -19.00 -1.48 -3.99
C LEU A 159 -19.25 0.02 -3.94
N ILE A 160 -18.61 0.70 -3.00
CA ILE A 160 -18.70 2.15 -2.84
C ILE A 160 -17.80 2.78 -3.91
N ALA A 161 -18.39 3.56 -4.80
CA ALA A 161 -17.66 4.34 -5.78
C ALA A 161 -18.14 5.79 -5.76
N TRP A 162 -17.27 6.72 -6.15
CA TRP A 162 -17.59 8.14 -6.21
C TRP A 162 -16.95 8.81 -7.42
N GLY A 163 -17.56 9.91 -7.85
CA GLY A 163 -17.03 10.76 -8.91
C GLY A 163 -15.91 11.67 -8.43
N GLU A 164 -15.20 12.28 -9.38
CA GLU A 164 -14.20 13.30 -9.09
C GLU A 164 -14.82 14.47 -8.31
N GLY A 165 -14.15 14.89 -7.23
CA GLY A 165 -14.59 16.01 -6.40
C GLY A 165 -15.64 15.66 -5.33
N ALA A 166 -15.94 14.37 -5.11
CA ALA A 166 -16.81 13.96 -4.00
C ALA A 166 -16.25 14.40 -2.63
N THR A 167 -17.16 14.85 -1.76
CA THR A 167 -16.86 15.39 -0.42
C THR A 167 -17.69 14.76 0.70
N GLY A 168 -18.65 13.90 0.38
CA GLY A 168 -19.39 13.15 1.39
C GLY A 168 -20.54 12.31 0.85
N LEU A 169 -21.40 11.85 1.77
CA LEU A 169 -22.51 10.92 1.50
C LEU A 169 -23.50 11.40 0.42
N THR A 170 -23.62 12.71 0.23
CA THR A 170 -24.53 13.30 -0.76
C THR A 170 -24.10 13.01 -2.21
N ASP A 171 -22.81 12.73 -2.41
CA ASP A 171 -22.21 12.46 -3.71
C ASP A 171 -22.28 10.98 -4.10
N LEU A 172 -22.76 10.12 -3.20
CA LEU A 172 -22.97 8.68 -3.42
C LEU A 172 -24.40 8.37 -3.87
N SER A 173 -24.55 7.27 -4.61
CA SER A 173 -25.87 6.71 -4.91
C SER A 173 -26.60 6.28 -3.64
N ALA A 174 -27.92 6.11 -3.72
CA ALA A 174 -28.75 5.71 -2.58
C ALA A 174 -28.34 4.35 -1.99
N SER A 175 -27.86 3.42 -2.82
CA SER A 175 -27.39 2.10 -2.39
C SER A 175 -26.02 2.17 -1.70
N GLU A 176 -25.10 2.96 -2.24
CA GLU A 176 -23.76 3.13 -1.65
C GLU A 176 -23.83 3.87 -0.33
N ARG A 177 -24.68 4.92 -0.24
CA ARG A 177 -24.94 5.63 1.02
C ARG A 177 -25.43 4.68 2.11
N LYS A 178 -26.38 3.79 1.79
CA LYS A 178 -26.88 2.78 2.74
C LYS A 178 -25.78 1.81 3.19
N ALA A 179 -24.88 1.43 2.27
CA ALA A 179 -23.74 0.57 2.61
C ALA A 179 -22.79 1.28 3.59
N VAL A 180 -22.43 2.55 3.32
CA VAL A 180 -21.59 3.36 4.22
C VAL A 180 -22.25 3.51 5.59
N GLU A 181 -23.54 3.88 5.65
CA GLU A 181 -24.27 4.04 6.92
C GLU A 181 -24.38 2.73 7.70
N ARG A 182 -24.50 1.58 7.01
CA ARG A 182 -24.54 0.26 7.64
C ARG A 182 -23.17 -0.14 8.20
N LEU A 183 -22.10 0.06 7.42
CA LEU A 183 -20.72 -0.18 7.85
C LEU A 183 -20.35 0.74 9.03
N ASP A 184 -20.79 2.00 9.00
CA ASP A 184 -20.60 2.92 10.12
C ASP A 184 -21.26 2.42 11.40
N ARG A 185 -22.50 1.94 11.30
CA ARG A 185 -23.18 1.34 12.46
C ARG A 185 -22.46 0.09 12.93
N LEU A 186 -22.03 -0.76 12.00
CA LEU A 186 -21.35 -2.00 12.33
C LEU A 186 -20.05 -1.75 13.09
N PHE A 187 -19.12 -0.99 12.53
CA PHE A 187 -17.81 -0.79 13.15
C PHE A 187 -17.86 0.12 14.37
N TRP A 188 -18.60 1.22 14.30
CA TRP A 188 -18.51 2.28 15.32
C TRP A 188 -19.63 2.22 16.37
N LYS A 189 -20.53 1.22 16.29
CA LYS A 189 -21.56 0.99 17.32
C LYS A 189 -21.68 -0.47 17.74
N GLU A 190 -21.77 -1.41 16.79
CA GLU A 190 -22.00 -2.82 17.10
C GLU A 190 -20.69 -3.52 17.53
N ILE A 191 -19.69 -3.56 16.64
CA ILE A 191 -18.37 -4.11 16.94
C ILE A 191 -17.70 -3.32 18.06
N ALA A 192 -17.88 -2.01 18.12
CA ALA A 192 -17.36 -1.16 19.22
C ALA A 192 -17.77 -1.62 20.64
N GLN A 193 -18.85 -2.40 20.77
CA GLN A 193 -19.31 -2.95 22.05
C GLN A 193 -18.82 -4.38 22.32
N MET A 194 -18.17 -5.01 21.34
CA MET A 194 -17.61 -6.36 21.44
C MET A 194 -16.22 -6.35 22.08
N GLN A 195 -15.85 -7.43 22.76
CA GLN A 195 -14.50 -7.59 23.31
C GLN A 195 -13.43 -7.61 22.23
N VAL A 196 -13.73 -8.18 21.06
CA VAL A 196 -12.80 -8.22 19.93
C VAL A 196 -12.43 -6.82 19.41
N ASN A 197 -13.22 -5.77 19.68
CA ASN A 197 -12.94 -4.40 19.20
C ASN A 197 -11.55 -3.90 19.59
N ARG A 198 -10.99 -4.44 20.67
CA ARG A 198 -9.61 -4.18 21.07
C ARG A 198 -8.61 -4.36 19.93
N VAL A 199 -8.81 -5.32 19.01
CA VAL A 199 -7.93 -5.49 17.85
C VAL A 199 -8.01 -4.31 16.88
N ILE A 200 -9.18 -3.70 16.70
CA ILE A 200 -9.37 -2.52 15.85
C ILE A 200 -8.76 -1.27 16.52
N GLU A 201 -8.82 -1.18 17.85
CA GLU A 201 -8.30 -0.03 18.60
C GLU A 201 -6.78 -0.07 18.77
N GLU A 202 -6.22 -1.26 19.02
CA GLU A 202 -4.81 -1.45 19.36
C GLU A 202 -3.91 -1.69 18.13
N VAL A 203 -4.43 -2.26 17.04
CA VAL A 203 -3.65 -2.43 15.81
C VAL A 203 -3.68 -1.14 15.00
N ASP A 204 -2.49 -0.57 14.78
CA ASP A 204 -2.31 0.68 14.06
C ASP A 204 -1.57 0.43 12.72
N PRO A 205 -2.28 0.35 11.58
CA PRO A 205 -1.64 0.08 10.30
C PRO A 205 -0.63 1.16 9.89
N ILE A 206 0.52 0.79 9.33
CA ILE A 206 1.49 1.77 8.80
C ILE A 206 1.07 2.23 7.40
N GLY A 207 -0.01 3.01 7.34
CA GLY A 207 -0.55 3.66 6.14
C GLY A 207 -0.50 5.18 6.19
N GLY A 208 -0.47 5.82 5.03
CA GLY A 208 -0.59 7.28 4.87
C GLY A 208 0.43 8.06 5.71
N ALA A 209 -0.08 8.82 6.70
CA ALA A 209 0.75 9.64 7.59
C ALA A 209 1.80 8.83 8.37
N ALA A 210 1.52 7.56 8.69
CA ALA A 210 2.45 6.68 9.40
C ALA A 210 3.65 6.30 8.53
N LYS A 211 3.45 6.04 7.22
CA LYS A 211 4.58 5.84 6.28
C LYS A 211 5.46 7.09 6.23
N ALA A 212 4.85 8.26 6.16
CA ALA A 212 5.56 9.53 6.16
C ALA A 212 6.30 9.78 7.50
N ALA A 213 5.76 9.35 8.63
CA ALA A 213 6.45 9.37 9.92
C ALA A 213 7.65 8.41 9.96
N ALA A 214 7.54 7.21 9.39
CA ALA A 214 8.64 6.26 9.25
C ALA A 214 9.78 6.82 8.38
N VAL A 215 9.47 7.54 7.29
CA VAL A 215 10.50 8.28 6.51
C VAL A 215 11.25 9.29 7.38
N ARG A 216 10.54 10.06 8.23
CA ARG A 216 11.19 11.01 9.16
C ARG A 216 12.07 10.30 10.19
N ASP A 217 11.64 9.15 10.69
CA ASP A 217 12.41 8.36 11.66
C ASP A 217 13.69 7.81 11.04
N ILE A 218 13.60 7.21 9.84
CA ILE A 218 14.76 6.76 9.07
C ILE A 218 15.74 7.91 8.85
N ARG A 219 15.25 9.08 8.43
CA ARG A 219 16.09 10.28 8.24
C ARG A 219 16.83 10.67 9.52
N LYS A 220 16.16 10.66 10.67
CA LYS A 220 16.77 10.95 11.98
C LYS A 220 17.83 9.91 12.34
N LYS A 221 17.53 8.62 12.19
CA LYS A 221 18.45 7.50 12.48
C LYS A 221 19.72 7.57 11.62
N THR A 222 19.57 7.95 10.36
CA THR A 222 20.66 8.04 9.37
C THR A 222 21.33 9.40 9.30
N LYS A 223 20.88 10.38 10.09
CA LYS A 223 21.38 11.77 10.10
C LYS A 223 21.50 12.39 8.70
N SER A 224 20.47 12.19 7.88
CA SER A 224 20.44 12.68 6.49
C SER A 224 19.41 13.79 6.30
N ASP A 225 19.46 14.49 5.16
CA ASP A 225 18.46 15.48 4.78
C ASP A 225 17.37 14.85 3.90
N PHE A 226 16.24 15.51 3.70
CA PHE A 226 15.22 15.02 2.78
C PHE A 226 15.71 14.97 1.32
N SER A 227 16.62 15.85 0.93
CA SER A 227 17.29 15.85 -0.38
C SER A 227 18.12 14.59 -0.65
N ASP A 228 18.49 13.87 0.42
CA ASP A 228 19.21 12.60 0.38
C ASP A 228 18.26 11.38 0.30
N VAL A 229 16.94 11.56 0.34
CA VAL A 229 15.96 10.46 0.34
C VAL A 229 15.39 10.23 -1.05
N MET A 230 15.42 8.97 -1.48
CA MET A 230 14.60 8.46 -2.57
C MET A 230 13.50 7.57 -1.98
N TYR A 231 12.25 7.83 -2.36
CA TYR A 231 11.09 7.03 -1.95
C TYR A 231 10.39 6.45 -3.19
N VAL A 232 10.10 5.15 -3.16
CA VAL A 232 9.33 4.44 -4.19
C VAL A 232 8.01 3.96 -3.60
N GLY A 233 6.89 4.33 -4.21
CA GLY A 233 5.55 3.88 -3.81
C GLY A 233 4.67 3.56 -5.01
N ASP A 234 3.50 2.99 -4.77
CA ASP A 234 2.57 2.59 -5.83
C ASP A 234 1.11 2.95 -5.53
N SER A 235 0.78 3.34 -4.29
CA SER A 235 -0.61 3.42 -3.87
C SER A 235 -0.96 4.72 -3.15
N ILE A 236 -2.23 4.78 -2.77
CA ILE A 236 -2.81 5.87 -1.99
C ILE A 236 -2.15 6.01 -0.60
N THR A 237 -1.72 4.88 -0.02
CA THR A 237 -1.06 4.83 1.29
C THR A 237 0.33 5.49 1.27
N ASP A 238 0.94 5.64 0.10
CA ASP A 238 2.26 6.27 -0.09
C ASP A 238 2.19 7.77 -0.32
N LEU A 239 1.01 8.33 -0.63
CA LEU A 239 0.85 9.72 -1.07
C LEU A 239 1.56 10.71 -0.14
N ALA A 240 1.31 10.60 1.17
CA ALA A 240 1.91 11.50 2.16
C ALA A 240 3.45 11.38 2.24
N ALA A 241 4.00 10.19 2.02
CA ALA A 241 5.45 9.98 2.00
C ALA A 241 6.08 10.52 0.71
N LEU A 242 5.45 10.26 -0.43
CA LEU A 242 5.85 10.78 -1.75
C LEU A 242 5.88 12.31 -1.75
N GLU A 243 4.79 12.95 -1.32
CA GLU A 243 4.70 14.42 -1.25
C GLU A 243 5.74 15.02 -0.31
N MET A 244 5.96 14.41 0.86
CA MET A 244 6.95 14.88 1.82
C MET A 244 8.36 14.83 1.27
N VAL A 245 8.74 13.73 0.59
CA VAL A 245 10.07 13.58 -0.01
C VAL A 245 10.23 14.56 -1.18
N LYS A 246 9.21 14.71 -2.03
CA LYS A 246 9.16 15.69 -3.13
C LYS A 246 9.36 17.12 -2.64
N GLN A 247 8.58 17.55 -1.64
CA GLN A 247 8.66 18.89 -1.05
C GLN A 247 9.98 19.12 -0.30
N GLY A 248 10.52 18.08 0.34
CA GLY A 248 11.82 18.10 1.02
C GLY A 248 13.03 18.10 0.09
N GLY A 249 12.81 18.12 -1.23
CA GLY A 249 13.86 18.21 -2.24
C GLY A 249 14.49 16.88 -2.66
N GLY A 250 14.05 15.76 -2.06
CA GLY A 250 14.44 14.40 -2.42
C GLY A 250 13.78 13.93 -3.72
N LEU A 251 13.78 12.62 -3.95
CA LEU A 251 13.22 12.00 -5.14
C LEU A 251 12.05 11.07 -4.81
N ALA A 252 10.85 11.47 -5.20
CA ALA A 252 9.63 10.67 -5.13
C ALA A 252 9.36 9.96 -6.46
N VAL A 253 9.28 8.63 -6.44
CA VAL A 253 9.08 7.78 -7.61
C VAL A 253 7.82 6.94 -7.44
N SER A 254 6.96 6.97 -8.45
CA SER A 254 5.84 6.04 -8.58
C SER A 254 6.27 4.86 -9.45
N PHE A 255 6.09 3.63 -8.98
CA PHE A 255 6.36 2.41 -9.77
C PHE A 255 5.07 1.61 -9.97
N ASN A 256 4.59 1.52 -11.20
CA ASN A 256 3.28 0.91 -11.55
C ASN A 256 2.14 1.43 -10.64
N GLY A 257 2.23 2.70 -10.23
CA GLY A 257 1.35 3.25 -9.21
C GLY A 257 -0.03 3.65 -9.72
N ASN A 258 -0.98 3.76 -8.81
CA ASN A 258 -2.30 4.33 -9.06
C ASN A 258 -2.23 5.87 -9.24
N VAL A 259 -3.40 6.50 -9.44
CA VAL A 259 -3.50 7.96 -9.65
C VAL A 259 -2.88 8.76 -8.48
N TYR A 260 -3.06 8.30 -7.25
CA TYR A 260 -2.55 8.98 -6.06
C TYR A 260 -1.02 8.95 -5.99
N ALA A 261 -0.40 7.79 -6.22
CA ALA A 261 1.05 7.68 -6.25
C ALA A 261 1.67 8.51 -7.38
N ILE A 262 1.03 8.53 -8.56
CA ILE A 262 1.47 9.37 -9.68
C ILE A 262 1.37 10.86 -9.33
N GLN A 263 0.29 11.31 -8.71
CA GLN A 263 0.14 12.72 -8.27
C GLN A 263 1.18 13.13 -7.22
N GLY A 264 1.51 12.22 -6.28
CA GLY A 264 2.50 12.46 -5.24
C GLY A 264 3.95 12.47 -5.71
N ALA A 265 4.26 11.86 -6.87
CA ALA A 265 5.61 11.63 -7.34
C ALA A 265 6.16 12.76 -8.24
N GLN A 266 7.47 12.66 -8.54
CA GLN A 266 8.17 13.47 -9.55
C GLN A 266 8.52 12.65 -10.79
N VAL A 267 8.70 11.33 -10.61
CA VAL A 267 9.07 10.39 -11.67
C VAL A 267 8.09 9.24 -11.66
N ALA A 268 7.56 8.89 -12.82
CA ALA A 268 6.80 7.66 -13.04
C ALA A 268 7.70 6.62 -13.67
N CYS A 269 7.64 5.39 -13.16
CA CYS A 269 8.25 4.20 -13.72
C CYS A 269 7.15 3.17 -13.97
N VAL A 270 7.13 2.60 -15.17
CA VAL A 270 6.19 1.54 -15.54
C VAL A 270 7.00 0.39 -16.12
N GLY A 271 6.81 -0.82 -15.60
CA GLY A 271 7.56 -1.99 -16.06
C GLY A 271 7.16 -3.31 -15.41
N LYS A 272 7.52 -4.42 -16.05
CA LYS A 272 7.23 -5.78 -15.57
C LYS A 272 8.22 -6.31 -14.54
N ASP A 273 9.37 -5.64 -14.40
CA ASP A 273 10.43 -5.96 -13.46
C ASP A 273 10.93 -4.71 -12.72
N THR A 274 11.68 -4.94 -11.64
CA THR A 274 12.23 -3.88 -10.77
C THR A 274 13.59 -3.35 -11.25
N GLY A 275 14.11 -3.79 -12.39
CA GLY A 275 15.41 -3.36 -12.92
C GLY A 275 15.47 -1.85 -13.18
N ILE A 276 14.33 -1.22 -13.51
CA ILE A 276 14.23 0.24 -13.61
C ILE A 276 14.46 0.93 -12.27
N ILE A 277 13.95 0.38 -11.17
CA ILE A 277 14.18 0.90 -9.82
C ILE A 277 15.67 0.88 -9.51
N THR A 278 16.38 -0.20 -9.85
CA THR A 278 17.84 -0.28 -9.72
C THR A 278 18.53 0.87 -10.45
N ARG A 279 18.22 1.08 -11.74
CA ARG A 279 18.86 2.14 -12.55
C ARG A 279 18.62 3.54 -11.99
N VAL A 280 17.41 3.81 -11.52
CA VAL A 280 17.07 5.10 -10.89
C VAL A 280 17.82 5.26 -9.58
N ALA A 281 17.83 4.23 -8.74
CA ALA A 281 18.52 4.22 -7.46
C ALA A 281 20.05 4.40 -7.63
N GLU A 282 20.67 3.80 -8.64
CA GLU A 282 22.09 3.99 -8.94
C GLU A 282 22.42 5.44 -9.32
N ARG A 283 21.60 6.05 -10.20
CA ARG A 283 21.75 7.46 -10.58
C ARG A 283 21.52 8.38 -9.39
N PHE A 284 20.53 8.06 -8.56
CA PHE A 284 20.28 8.80 -7.32
C PHE A 284 21.48 8.69 -6.38
N ALA A 285 21.99 7.48 -6.14
CA ALA A 285 23.17 7.25 -5.30
C ALA A 285 24.40 8.04 -5.78
N ALA A 286 24.57 8.25 -7.09
CA ALA A 286 25.68 9.04 -7.65
C ALA A 286 25.44 10.57 -7.60
N GLY A 287 24.29 11.03 -8.10
CA GLY A 287 24.05 12.47 -8.37
C GLY A 287 22.82 13.07 -7.68
N GLY A 288 22.18 12.33 -6.77
CA GLY A 288 20.93 12.72 -6.14
C GLY A 288 19.79 12.89 -7.15
N LYS A 289 18.77 13.66 -6.79
CA LYS A 289 17.66 13.98 -7.69
C LYS A 289 18.15 14.53 -9.04
N ALA A 290 19.09 15.48 -9.01
CA ALA A 290 19.62 16.09 -10.23
C ALA A 290 20.23 15.06 -11.20
N GLY A 291 20.98 14.09 -10.67
CA GLY A 291 21.55 12.99 -11.47
C GLY A 291 20.50 12.07 -12.11
N VAL A 292 19.36 11.88 -11.44
CA VAL A 292 18.21 11.16 -12.03
C VAL A 292 17.55 12.00 -13.11
N MET A 293 17.18 13.25 -12.81
CA MET A 293 16.47 14.12 -13.75
C MET A 293 17.28 14.40 -15.04
N ALA A 294 18.59 14.61 -14.93
CA ALA A 294 19.47 14.77 -16.09
C ALA A 294 19.56 13.50 -16.96
N GLY A 295 19.19 12.34 -16.40
CA GLY A 295 19.13 11.06 -17.09
C GLY A 295 17.79 10.73 -17.73
N LEU A 296 16.74 11.51 -17.45
CA LEU A 296 15.44 11.37 -18.08
C LEU A 296 15.49 12.07 -19.44
N ALA A 297 14.87 11.49 -20.47
CA ALA A 297 14.77 12.19 -21.75
C ALA A 297 13.86 13.43 -21.58
N PRO A 298 14.04 14.48 -22.40
CA PRO A 298 13.16 15.64 -22.40
C PRO A 298 11.70 15.21 -22.56
N ALA A 299 10.79 15.88 -21.84
CA ALA A 299 9.35 15.65 -21.97
C ALA A 299 8.91 15.75 -23.44
N GLY A 300 8.53 14.62 -24.02
CA GLY A 300 8.15 14.46 -25.43
C GLY A 300 7.52 13.09 -25.64
N LYS A 301 6.82 12.89 -26.77
CA LYS A 301 6.04 11.68 -27.10
C LYS A 301 6.86 10.37 -27.08
N ASP A 302 8.18 10.47 -27.05
CA ASP A 302 9.11 9.35 -27.03
C ASP A 302 9.84 9.33 -25.68
N ALA A 303 9.16 8.88 -24.61
CA ALA A 303 9.84 8.48 -23.39
C ALA A 303 10.88 7.40 -23.75
N PRO A 304 12.11 7.44 -23.20
CA PRO A 304 13.15 6.52 -23.59
C PRO A 304 12.73 5.12 -23.15
N ARG A 305 12.43 4.27 -24.14
CA ARG A 305 12.21 2.84 -23.94
C ARG A 305 13.51 2.22 -23.45
N LEU A 306 13.59 1.94 -22.15
CA LEU A 306 14.65 1.13 -21.56
C LEU A 306 14.27 -0.34 -21.77
N GLY A 307 14.35 -0.81 -23.03
CA GLY A 307 13.81 -2.12 -23.44
C GLY A 307 12.38 -2.03 -23.97
N SER A 308 11.80 -3.16 -24.40
CA SER A 308 10.47 -3.17 -25.06
C SER A 308 9.31 -2.88 -24.11
N ASP A 309 9.49 -3.10 -22.80
CA ASP A 309 8.38 -3.23 -21.83
C ASP A 309 8.58 -2.32 -20.58
N THR A 310 9.40 -1.26 -20.67
CA THR A 310 9.65 -0.36 -19.52
C THR A 310 9.79 1.09 -19.94
N GLU A 311 9.02 1.95 -19.27
CA GLU A 311 8.99 3.40 -19.48
C GLU A 311 9.32 4.14 -18.19
N ILE A 312 10.04 5.25 -18.32
CA ILE A 312 10.35 6.16 -17.22
C ILE A 312 10.27 7.61 -17.72
N GLY A 313 9.80 8.51 -16.88
CA GLY A 313 9.96 9.93 -17.14
C GLY A 313 9.42 10.81 -16.04
N GLU A 314 9.64 12.11 -16.23
CA GLU A 314 9.17 13.15 -15.33
C GLU A 314 7.65 13.27 -15.40
N ILE A 315 7.04 13.56 -14.24
CA ILE A 315 5.63 13.88 -14.11
C ILE A 315 5.49 15.40 -14.09
N THR A 316 5.00 15.94 -15.20
CA THR A 316 4.62 17.35 -15.41
C THR A 316 3.11 17.45 -15.61
N PRO A 317 2.51 18.65 -15.51
CA PRO A 317 1.08 18.83 -15.83
C PRO A 317 0.68 18.29 -17.22
N GLU A 318 1.56 18.39 -18.22
CA GLU A 318 1.32 17.94 -19.58
C GLU A 318 1.41 16.41 -19.73
N THR A 319 2.26 15.76 -18.96
CA THR A 319 2.50 14.31 -19.03
C THR A 319 1.64 13.52 -18.04
N LEU A 320 1.06 14.17 -17.04
CA LEU A 320 0.28 13.56 -15.97
C LEU A 320 -0.85 12.66 -16.48
N PRO A 321 -1.73 13.08 -17.42
CA PRO A 321 -2.81 12.22 -17.91
C PRO A 321 -2.29 10.93 -18.57
N ARG A 322 -1.16 11.03 -19.30
CA ARG A 322 -0.52 9.88 -19.95
C ARG A 322 -0.02 8.88 -18.92
N TRP A 323 0.66 9.37 -17.88
CA TRP A 323 1.20 8.51 -16.83
C TRP A 323 0.11 7.82 -16.01
N ILE A 324 -1.00 8.51 -15.73
CA ILE A 324 -2.15 7.91 -15.05
C ILE A 324 -2.70 6.74 -15.87
N GLU A 325 -2.93 6.94 -17.17
CA GLU A 325 -3.48 5.88 -18.03
C GLU A 325 -2.53 4.70 -18.20
N GLN A 326 -1.26 4.96 -18.55
CA GLN A 326 -0.27 3.92 -18.76
C GLN A 326 0.00 3.11 -17.50
N SER A 327 0.17 3.78 -16.35
CA SER A 327 0.46 3.12 -15.08
C SER A 327 -0.73 2.26 -14.62
N ARG A 328 -1.97 2.72 -14.82
CA ARG A 328 -3.18 1.94 -14.53
C ARG A 328 -3.28 0.66 -15.36
N GLN A 329 -2.97 0.74 -16.65
CA GLN A 329 -2.96 -0.44 -17.54
C GLN A 329 -1.94 -1.47 -17.04
N PHE A 330 -0.69 -1.05 -16.81
CA PHE A 330 0.36 -1.95 -16.34
C PHE A 330 0.11 -2.52 -14.95
N ARG A 331 -0.44 -1.74 -14.02
CA ARG A 331 -0.80 -2.21 -12.68
C ARG A 331 -1.71 -3.44 -12.74
N ARG A 332 -2.72 -3.40 -13.61
CA ARG A 332 -3.66 -4.51 -13.84
C ARG A 332 -3.01 -5.71 -14.52
N GLU A 333 -2.06 -5.48 -15.43
CA GLU A 333 -1.31 -6.56 -16.07
C GLU A 333 -0.38 -7.28 -15.08
N VAL A 334 0.31 -6.53 -14.22
CA VAL A 334 1.35 -7.08 -13.32
C VAL A 334 0.76 -7.71 -12.06
N ARG A 335 -0.27 -7.09 -11.47
CA ARG A 335 -0.91 -7.55 -10.22
C ARG A 335 -2.22 -8.30 -10.46
N GLY A 336 -2.69 -8.39 -11.69
CA GLY A 336 -4.02 -8.92 -12.02
C GLY A 336 -5.13 -7.87 -11.83
N VAL A 337 -6.28 -8.09 -12.45
CA VAL A 337 -7.37 -7.11 -12.48
C VAL A 337 -7.96 -6.83 -11.10
N SER A 338 -8.08 -7.87 -10.26
CA SER A 338 -8.64 -7.76 -8.90
C SER A 338 -7.76 -6.85 -8.03
N ILE A 339 -6.52 -7.26 -7.75
CA ILE A 339 -5.56 -6.50 -6.96
C ILE A 339 -5.23 -5.14 -7.60
N GLY A 340 -5.03 -5.11 -8.92
CA GLY A 340 -4.66 -3.90 -9.63
C GLY A 340 -5.76 -2.84 -9.71
N SER A 341 -7.00 -3.18 -9.31
CA SER A 341 -8.13 -2.24 -9.23
C SER A 341 -8.52 -1.87 -7.80
N LEU A 342 -7.84 -2.40 -6.79
CA LEU A 342 -8.00 -1.99 -5.39
C LEU A 342 -7.18 -0.72 -5.11
N GLY A 343 -7.76 0.17 -4.30
CA GLY A 343 -7.23 1.50 -3.99
C GLY A 343 -7.03 2.37 -5.22
#